data_AF-A0A2V8TK50-F1
#
_entry.id   AF-A0A2V8TK50-F1
#
_cell.length_a   1.000
_cell.length_b   1.000
_cell.length_c   1.000
_cell.angle_alpha   90.00
_cell.angle_beta   90.00
_cell.angle_gamma   90.00
#
_symmetry.space_group_name_H-M   'P 1'
#
loop_
_entity.id
_entity.type
_entity.pdbx_description
1 polymer ?
#
loop_
_entity_poly.entity_id
_entity_poly.type
_entity_poly.pdbx_seq_one_letter_code
_entity_poly.pdbx_strand_id
1 'polypeptide(L)'
;MNERAGLPLPLQVLLWGGANSAAGAATGLAVGAFRPGALVGTDVLISVLFGNVVGFTVLLSSTLVFPRVRELSPALRAALLILTLMSGSVAGTALVLYLFPLFILRDVPQTLAVLAINAVLALIVGSIVYIYEDLRSRLAESLREIEEVRLVEAQLKEQAARAELSALQARINPHFFFNTLNTISSLLEENPRRADEVLQTLAGLFRYTFKAADTNPVTLAEELAFIEGYLAIERARFGDRLGVVSEVAAPALRVPVPGLILQPLV
;
A
#
# COMPACT_ATOMS: atom_id res chain seq x y z
N MET A 1 13.72 3.42 -1.87
CA MET A 1 14.97 2.79 -2.34
C MET A 1 14.86 1.30 -2.06
N ASN A 2 14.40 0.54 -3.05
CA ASN A 2 13.84 -0.80 -2.87
C ASN A 2 14.53 -1.76 -3.85
N GLU A 3 15.71 -2.25 -3.49
CA GLU A 3 16.29 -3.40 -4.17
C GLU A 3 15.90 -4.66 -3.40
N ARG A 4 14.94 -5.38 -3.98
CA ARG A 4 14.57 -6.73 -3.60
C ARG A 4 15.84 -7.59 -3.61
N ALA A 5 16.32 -8.00 -2.44
CA ALA A 5 17.38 -8.98 -2.29
C ALA A 5 16.87 -10.36 -2.75
N GLY A 6 16.75 -10.55 -4.07
CA GLY A 6 16.71 -11.88 -4.66
C GLY A 6 18.08 -12.52 -4.50
N LEU A 7 18.12 -13.85 -4.38
CA LEU A 7 19.38 -14.59 -4.38
C LEU A 7 20.20 -14.21 -5.64
N PRO A 8 21.53 -14.07 -5.56
CA PRO A 8 22.33 -13.74 -6.73
C PRO A 8 22.14 -14.80 -7.82
N LEU A 9 22.10 -14.38 -9.09
CA LEU A 9 21.82 -15.27 -10.24
C LEU A 9 22.63 -16.58 -10.24
N PRO A 10 23.94 -16.59 -9.90
CA PRO A 10 24.71 -17.83 -9.80
C PRO A 10 24.16 -18.80 -8.76
N LEU A 11 23.67 -18.29 -7.62
CA LEU A 11 23.09 -19.11 -6.57
C LEU A 11 21.72 -19.67 -6.98
N GLN A 12 20.92 -18.88 -7.71
CA GLN A 12 19.66 -19.38 -8.27
C GLN A 12 19.89 -20.50 -9.28
N VAL A 13 20.88 -20.35 -10.16
CA VAL A 13 21.30 -21.36 -11.15
C VAL A 13 21.76 -22.66 -10.46
N LEU A 14 22.58 -22.55 -9.42
CA LEU A 14 23.06 -23.70 -8.64
C LEU A 14 21.92 -24.43 -7.94
N LEU A 15 21.01 -23.70 -7.28
CA LEU A 15 19.85 -24.29 -6.60
C LEU A 15 18.90 -24.96 -7.59
N TRP A 16 18.65 -24.33 -8.75
CA TRP A 16 17.83 -24.91 -9.82
C TRP A 16 18.47 -26.18 -10.39
N GLY A 17 19.75 -26.15 -10.75
CA GLY A 17 20.47 -27.32 -11.25
C GLY A 17 20.48 -28.48 -10.25
N GLY A 18 20.68 -28.17 -8.97
CA GLY A 18 20.61 -29.15 -7.88
C GLY A 18 19.22 -29.79 -7.75
N ALA A 19 18.16 -28.97 -7.71
CA ALA A 19 16.78 -29.45 -7.63
C ALA A 19 16.39 -30.32 -8.83
N ASN A 20 16.74 -29.90 -10.04
CA ASN A 20 16.51 -30.68 -11.27
C ASN A 20 17.26 -32.01 -11.27
N SER A 21 18.50 -32.01 -10.77
CA SER A 21 19.31 -33.23 -10.68
C SER A 21 18.73 -34.21 -9.66
N ALA A 22 18.24 -33.71 -8.51
CA ALA A 22 17.57 -34.56 -7.53
C ALA A 22 16.26 -35.15 -8.07
N ALA A 23 15.44 -34.33 -8.75
CA ALA A 23 14.20 -34.78 -9.38
C ALA A 23 14.48 -35.82 -10.47
N GLY A 24 15.44 -35.55 -11.36
CA GLY A 24 15.86 -36.49 -12.40
C GLY A 24 16.38 -37.80 -11.83
N ALA A 25 17.17 -37.76 -10.75
CA ALA A 25 17.66 -38.97 -10.10
C ALA A 25 16.53 -39.81 -9.50
N ALA A 26 15.55 -39.18 -8.85
CA ALA A 26 14.38 -39.87 -8.32
C ALA A 26 13.54 -40.52 -9.43
N THR A 27 13.33 -39.83 -10.55
CA THR A 27 12.63 -40.38 -11.71
C THR A 27 13.38 -41.57 -12.30
N GLY A 28 14.70 -41.47 -12.48
CA GLY A 28 15.49 -42.59 -13.02
C GLY A 28 15.52 -43.81 -12.11
N LEU A 29 15.57 -43.62 -10.79
CA LEU A 29 15.45 -44.70 -9.81
C LEU A 29 14.06 -45.37 -9.87
N ALA A 30 13.00 -44.57 -9.97
CA ALA A 30 11.64 -45.09 -10.08
C ALA A 30 11.47 -45.92 -11.36
N VAL A 31 11.97 -45.44 -12.50
CA VAL A 31 11.92 -46.17 -13.78
C VAL A 31 12.74 -47.47 -13.70
N GLY A 32 13.96 -47.42 -13.14
CA GLY A 32 14.82 -48.59 -12.98
C GLY A 32 14.24 -49.66 -12.07
N ALA A 33 13.45 -49.28 -11.04
CA ALA A 33 12.82 -50.21 -10.11
C ALA A 33 11.77 -51.13 -10.76
N PHE A 34 11.17 -50.71 -11.88
CA PHE A 34 10.19 -51.53 -12.63
C PHE A 34 10.85 -52.56 -13.57
N ARG A 35 12.19 -52.62 -13.66
CA ARG A 35 12.94 -53.55 -14.52
C ARG A 35 14.05 -54.30 -13.77
N PRO A 36 13.78 -55.52 -13.29
CA PRO A 36 14.83 -56.38 -12.73
C PRO A 36 15.87 -56.73 -13.82
N GLY A 37 17.14 -56.37 -13.60
CA GLY A 37 18.26 -56.67 -14.52
C GLY A 37 18.72 -55.51 -15.42
N ALA A 38 18.07 -54.33 -15.35
CA ALA A 38 18.53 -53.12 -16.05
C ALA A 38 19.67 -52.40 -15.30
N LEU A 39 20.51 -51.66 -16.05
CA LEU A 39 21.57 -50.81 -15.48
C LEU A 39 20.93 -49.52 -14.91
N VAL A 40 20.46 -49.59 -13.66
CA VAL A 40 19.80 -48.48 -12.95
C VAL A 40 20.59 -47.15 -13.03
N GLY A 41 21.92 -47.21 -13.07
CA GLY A 41 22.77 -46.02 -13.23
C GLY A 41 22.58 -45.27 -14.56
N THR A 42 22.26 -45.97 -15.65
CA THR A 42 22.00 -45.33 -16.95
C THR A 42 20.66 -44.61 -16.99
N ASP A 43 19.62 -45.18 -16.38
CA ASP A 43 18.29 -44.55 -16.28
C ASP A 43 18.33 -43.28 -15.42
N VAL A 44 19.10 -43.30 -14.34
CA VAL A 44 19.38 -42.13 -13.48
C VAL A 44 20.12 -41.04 -14.26
N LEU A 45 21.20 -41.38 -14.97
CA LEU A 45 21.99 -40.40 -15.70
C LEU A 45 21.19 -39.71 -16.81
N ILE A 46 20.39 -40.47 -17.58
CA ILE A 46 19.52 -39.93 -18.63
C ILE A 46 18.47 -38.99 -18.02
N SER A 47 17.84 -39.40 -16.93
CA SER A 47 16.80 -38.60 -16.27
C SER A 47 17.34 -37.31 -15.65
N VAL A 48 18.56 -37.33 -15.09
CA VAL A 48 19.26 -36.14 -14.58
C VAL A 48 19.61 -35.17 -15.71
N LEU A 49 20.19 -35.65 -16.82
CA LEU A 49 20.55 -34.80 -17.96
C LEU A 49 19.32 -34.13 -18.55
N PHE A 50 18.25 -34.90 -18.76
CA PHE A 50 16.99 -34.38 -19.29
C PHE A 50 16.32 -33.38 -18.35
N GLY A 51 16.24 -33.70 -17.05
CA GLY A 51 15.69 -32.81 -16.02
C GLY A 51 16.41 -31.46 -15.96
N ASN A 52 17.74 -31.47 -16.12
CA ASN A 52 18.51 -30.22 -16.22
C ASN A 52 18.19 -29.44 -17.49
N VAL A 53 18.11 -30.07 -18.67
CA VAL A 53 17.78 -29.35 -19.91
C VAL A 53 16.39 -28.72 -19.83
N VAL A 54 15.38 -29.45 -19.35
CA VAL A 54 14.03 -28.90 -19.19
C VAL A 54 14.00 -27.80 -18.14
N GLY A 55 14.60 -28.01 -16.97
CA GLY A 55 14.59 -27.02 -15.91
C GLY A 55 15.39 -25.75 -16.25
N PHE A 56 16.49 -25.86 -16.99
CA PHE A 56 17.20 -24.69 -17.53
C PHE A 56 16.39 -23.98 -18.61
N THR A 57 15.62 -24.70 -19.42
CA THR A 57 14.69 -24.09 -20.37
C THR A 57 13.60 -23.30 -19.65
N VAL A 58 13.04 -23.86 -18.56
CA VAL A 58 12.07 -23.15 -17.71
C VAL A 58 12.69 -21.89 -17.12
N LEU A 59 13.89 -22.00 -16.55
CA LEU A 59 14.61 -20.87 -15.96
C LEU A 59 14.92 -19.77 -17.00
N LEU A 60 15.40 -20.14 -18.19
CA LEU A 60 15.66 -19.20 -19.27
C LEU A 60 14.37 -18.56 -19.79
N SER A 61 13.30 -19.34 -19.93
CA SER A 61 12.00 -18.82 -20.33
C SER A 61 11.47 -17.82 -19.29
N SER A 62 11.52 -18.15 -18.00
CA SER A 62 11.04 -17.29 -16.90
C SER A 62 11.86 -16.01 -16.74
N THR A 63 13.16 -16.05 -17.05
CA THR A 63 14.04 -14.89 -16.92
C THR A 63 14.10 -14.00 -18.16
N LEU A 64 14.07 -14.58 -19.37
CA LEU A 64 14.26 -13.83 -20.62
C LEU A 64 12.97 -13.51 -21.35
N VAL A 65 12.02 -14.45 -21.37
CA VAL A 65 10.79 -14.33 -22.16
C VAL A 65 9.72 -13.62 -21.35
N PHE A 66 9.42 -14.10 -20.13
CA PHE A 66 8.32 -13.58 -19.32
C PHE A 66 8.34 -12.07 -19.05
N PRO A 67 9.48 -11.44 -18.70
CA PRO A 67 9.51 -10.00 -18.48
C PRO A 67 9.16 -9.19 -19.73
N ARG A 68 9.46 -9.73 -20.92
CA ARG A 68 9.23 -9.07 -22.21
C ARG A 68 7.81 -9.27 -22.75
N VAL A 69 7.11 -10.30 -22.30
CA VAL A 69 5.78 -10.66 -22.80
C VAL A 69 4.65 -10.40 -21.80
N ARG A 70 4.94 -9.66 -20.72
CA ARG A 70 3.98 -9.37 -19.66
C ARG A 70 2.77 -8.58 -20.16
N GLU A 71 2.93 -7.79 -21.21
CA GLU A 71 1.88 -6.98 -21.84
C GLU A 71 1.01 -7.77 -22.83
N LEU A 72 1.39 -9.01 -23.16
CA LEU A 72 0.62 -9.85 -24.08
C LEU A 72 -0.59 -10.48 -23.38
N SER A 73 -1.57 -10.91 -24.18
CA SER A 73 -2.74 -11.61 -23.66
C SER A 73 -2.35 -12.90 -22.92
N PRO A 74 -3.10 -13.32 -21.89
CA PRO A 74 -2.80 -14.52 -21.11
C PRO A 74 -2.67 -15.78 -21.97
N ALA A 75 -3.49 -15.88 -23.02
CA ALA A 75 -3.45 -16.99 -23.98
C ALA A 75 -2.13 -17.03 -24.76
N LEU A 76 -1.63 -15.88 -25.22
CA LEU A 76 -0.37 -15.80 -25.96
C LEU A 76 0.83 -16.09 -25.06
N ARG A 77 0.80 -15.63 -23.80
CA ARG A 77 1.84 -15.96 -22.81
C ARG A 77 1.90 -17.45 -22.51
N ALA A 78 0.74 -18.09 -22.32
CA ALA A 78 0.65 -19.53 -22.13
C ALA A 78 1.16 -20.30 -23.36
N ALA A 79 0.79 -19.87 -24.57
CA ALA A 79 1.26 -20.47 -25.82
C ALA A 79 2.79 -20.37 -25.97
N LEU A 80 3.38 -19.22 -25.64
CA LEU A 80 4.83 -19.04 -25.66
C LEU A 80 5.55 -19.91 -24.63
N LEU A 81 5.00 -20.07 -23.42
CA LEU A 81 5.55 -20.98 -22.41
C LEU A 81 5.48 -22.45 -22.86
N ILE A 82 4.36 -22.85 -23.46
CA ILE A 82 4.23 -24.20 -24.03
C ILE A 82 5.27 -24.39 -25.14
N LEU A 83 5.44 -23.40 -26.01
CA LEU A 83 6.41 -23.45 -27.10
C LEU A 83 7.85 -23.55 -26.59
N THR A 84 8.24 -22.74 -25.58
CA THR A 84 9.59 -22.80 -25.00
C THR A 84 9.82 -24.14 -24.29
N LEU A 85 8.86 -24.64 -23.51
CA LEU A 85 8.93 -25.96 -22.88
C LEU A 85 9.07 -27.09 -23.90
N MET A 86 8.27 -27.06 -24.98
CA MET A 86 8.37 -28.03 -26.07
C MET A 86 9.74 -27.97 -26.74
N SER A 87 10.28 -26.77 -27.00
CA SER A 87 11.63 -26.61 -27.56
C SER A 87 12.71 -27.19 -26.66
N GLY A 88 12.62 -26.98 -25.34
CA GLY A 88 13.56 -27.56 -24.36
C GLY A 88 13.45 -29.07 -24.26
N SER A 89 12.23 -29.61 -24.31
CA SER A 89 11.99 -31.05 -24.35
C SER A 89 12.60 -31.69 -25.60
N VAL A 90 12.43 -31.06 -26.78
CA VAL A 90 13.03 -31.52 -28.03
C VAL A 90 14.56 -31.47 -27.97
N ALA A 91 15.13 -30.36 -27.48
CA ALA A 91 16.58 -30.20 -27.32
C ALA A 91 17.17 -31.23 -26.33
N GLY A 92 16.50 -31.46 -25.19
CA GLY A 92 16.89 -32.45 -24.19
C GLY A 92 16.84 -33.87 -24.75
N THR A 93 15.80 -34.18 -25.53
CA THR A 93 15.68 -35.46 -26.22
C THR A 93 16.82 -35.64 -27.22
N ALA A 94 17.08 -34.64 -28.07
CA ALA A 94 18.17 -34.69 -29.05
C ALA A 94 19.55 -34.89 -28.41
N LEU A 95 19.82 -34.22 -27.28
CA LEU A 95 21.07 -34.38 -26.53
C LEU A 95 21.25 -35.80 -25.98
N VAL A 96 20.18 -36.40 -25.43
CA VAL A 96 20.21 -37.79 -24.96
C VAL A 96 20.47 -38.76 -26.11
N LEU A 97 19.81 -38.56 -27.26
CA LEU A 97 20.02 -39.39 -28.46
C LEU A 97 21.47 -39.30 -28.97
N TYR A 98 22.08 -38.11 -28.90
CA TYR A 98 23.47 -37.88 -29.27
C TYR A 98 24.46 -38.57 -28.33
N LEU A 99 24.24 -38.50 -27.02
CA LEU A 99 25.16 -39.05 -26.02
C LEU A 99 25.04 -40.58 -25.84
N PHE A 100 23.86 -41.16 -26.13
CA PHE A 100 23.59 -42.58 -25.93
C PHE A 100 23.00 -43.29 -27.16
N PRO A 101 23.69 -43.27 -28.33
CA PRO A 101 23.13 -43.79 -29.58
C PRO A 101 22.84 -45.30 -29.55
N LEU A 102 23.61 -46.08 -28.78
CA LEU A 102 23.46 -47.53 -28.65
C LEU A 102 22.37 -47.96 -27.66
N PHE A 103 21.89 -47.04 -26.80
CA PHE A 103 20.84 -47.33 -25.82
C PHE A 103 19.47 -47.51 -26.50
N ILE A 104 19.20 -46.73 -27.55
CA ILE A 104 17.94 -46.75 -28.31
C ILE A 104 17.75 -48.08 -29.04
N LEU A 105 18.84 -48.62 -29.62
CA LEU A 105 18.82 -49.89 -30.36
C LEU A 105 18.58 -51.09 -29.43
N ARG A 106 18.79 -50.93 -28.12
CA ARG A 106 18.61 -51.98 -27.12
C ARG A 106 17.16 -52.07 -26.61
N ASP A 107 16.45 -50.94 -26.42
CA ASP A 107 15.10 -50.93 -25.83
C ASP A 107 14.26 -49.70 -26.26
N VAL A 108 13.68 -49.77 -27.45
CA VAL A 108 12.81 -48.70 -28.01
C VAL A 108 11.58 -48.40 -27.12
N PRO A 109 10.82 -49.41 -26.61
CA PRO A 109 9.67 -49.15 -25.75
C PRO A 109 10.02 -48.39 -24.46
N GLN A 110 11.17 -48.67 -23.86
CA GLN A 110 11.65 -47.94 -22.67
C GLN A 110 11.93 -46.47 -22.99
N THR A 111 12.57 -46.22 -24.12
CA THR A 111 12.90 -44.85 -24.55
C THR A 111 11.62 -44.02 -24.75
N LEU A 112 10.57 -44.63 -25.34
CA LEU A 112 9.27 -43.99 -25.50
C LEU A 112 8.56 -43.73 -24.15
N ALA A 113 8.64 -44.66 -23.20
CA ALA A 113 8.04 -44.50 -21.88
C ALA A 113 8.70 -43.37 -21.08
N VAL A 114 10.04 -43.29 -21.10
CA VAL A 114 10.80 -42.21 -20.45
C VAL A 114 10.45 -40.86 -21.08
N LEU A 115 10.36 -40.80 -22.42
CA LEU A 115 9.97 -39.58 -23.13
C LEU A 115 8.55 -39.13 -22.75
N ALA A 116 7.60 -40.07 -22.66
CA ALA A 116 6.22 -39.77 -22.29
C ALA A 116 6.09 -39.27 -20.84
N ILE A 117 6.71 -39.95 -19.87
CA ILE A 117 6.71 -39.54 -18.46
C ILE A 117 7.31 -38.13 -18.32
N ASN A 118 8.42 -37.88 -19.00
CA ASN A 118 9.10 -36.59 -18.94
C ASN A 118 8.30 -35.46 -19.60
N ALA A 119 7.62 -35.72 -20.73
CA ALA A 119 6.74 -34.76 -21.36
C ALA A 119 5.59 -34.36 -20.43
N VAL A 120 5.00 -35.34 -19.72
CA VAL A 120 3.96 -35.09 -18.72
C VAL A 120 4.50 -34.26 -17.55
N LEU A 121 5.67 -34.61 -17.00
CA LEU A 121 6.30 -33.85 -15.92
C LEU A 121 6.61 -32.40 -16.34
N ALA A 122 7.11 -32.19 -17.56
CA ALA A 122 7.37 -30.85 -18.08
C ALA A 122 6.09 -30.00 -18.20
N LEU A 123 4.98 -30.59 -18.61
CA LEU A 123 3.68 -29.91 -18.66
C LEU A 123 3.17 -29.54 -17.26
N ILE A 124 3.31 -30.45 -16.29
CA ILE A 124 2.90 -30.21 -14.89
C ILE A 124 3.73 -29.08 -14.28
N VAL A 125 5.06 -29.21 -14.33
CA VAL A 125 5.99 -28.22 -13.75
C VAL A 125 5.82 -26.86 -14.45
N GLY A 126 5.72 -26.86 -15.77
CA GLY A 126 5.46 -25.65 -16.56
C GLY A 126 4.16 -24.95 -16.17
N SER A 127 3.09 -25.72 -15.94
CA SER A 127 1.79 -25.18 -15.50
C SER A 127 1.87 -24.57 -14.11
N ILE A 128 2.55 -25.23 -13.17
CA ILE A 128 2.75 -24.71 -11.81
C ILE A 128 3.55 -23.40 -11.85
N VAL A 129 4.65 -23.36 -12.60
CA VAL A 129 5.46 -22.14 -12.75
C VAL A 129 4.66 -21.01 -13.38
N TYR A 130 3.86 -21.31 -14.42
CA TYR A 130 2.97 -20.33 -15.04
C TYR A 130 1.97 -19.74 -14.04
N ILE A 131 1.28 -20.60 -13.29
CA ILE A 131 0.29 -20.17 -12.28
C ILE A 131 0.95 -19.32 -11.19
N TYR A 132 2.13 -19.74 -10.72
CA TYR A 132 2.86 -19.01 -9.70
C TYR A 132 3.23 -17.60 -10.17
N GLU A 133 3.80 -17.46 -11.38
CA GLU A 133 4.19 -16.15 -11.92
C GLU A 133 2.98 -15.27 -12.25
N ASP A 134 1.87 -15.85 -12.70
CA ASP A 134 0.62 -15.11 -12.91
C ASP A 134 0.07 -14.55 -11.60
N LEU A 135 -0.05 -15.41 -10.58
CA LEU A 135 -0.53 -15.02 -9.25
C LEU A 135 0.36 -13.94 -8.64
N ARG A 136 1.68 -14.13 -8.72
CA ARG A 136 2.66 -13.16 -8.22
C ARG A 136 2.53 -11.81 -8.93
N SER A 137 2.27 -11.81 -10.24
CA SER A 137 2.09 -10.58 -11.02
C SER A 137 0.82 -9.84 -10.60
N ARG A 138 -0.31 -10.55 -10.45
CA ARG A 138 -1.59 -9.98 -9.99
C ARG A 138 -1.50 -9.41 -8.57
N LEU A 139 -0.84 -10.12 -7.66
CA LEU A 139 -0.63 -9.65 -6.30
C LEU A 139 0.19 -8.35 -6.28
N ALA A 140 1.24 -8.27 -7.10
CA ALA A 140 2.07 -7.08 -7.19
C ALA A 140 1.30 -5.86 -7.74
N GLU A 141 0.37 -6.08 -8.68
CA GLU A 141 -0.51 -5.03 -9.21
C GLU A 141 -1.52 -4.56 -8.16
N SER A 142 -2.23 -5.49 -7.51
CA SER A 142 -3.20 -5.15 -6.46
C SER A 142 -2.56 -4.40 -5.28
N LEU A 143 -1.35 -4.78 -4.87
CA LEU A 143 -0.62 -4.07 -3.81
C LEU A 143 -0.27 -2.63 -4.21
N ARG A 144 0.01 -2.37 -5.49
CA ARG A 144 0.26 -1.01 -5.98
C ARG A 144 -1.01 -0.18 -5.96
N GLU A 145 -2.13 -0.74 -6.42
CA GLU A 145 -3.43 -0.06 -6.38
C GLU A 145 -3.83 0.30 -4.94
N ILE A 146 -3.64 -0.61 -3.98
CA ILE A 146 -3.92 -0.33 -2.56
C ILE A 146 -3.05 0.81 -2.04
N GLU A 147 -1.76 0.85 -2.40
CA GLU A 147 -0.86 1.91 -1.98
C GLU A 147 -1.26 3.27 -2.58
N GLU A 148 -1.63 3.31 -3.87
CA GLU A 148 -2.11 4.52 -4.54
C GLU A 148 -3.39 5.05 -3.86
N VAL A 149 -4.36 4.18 -3.57
CA VAL A 149 -5.59 4.55 -2.84
C VAL A 149 -5.27 5.10 -1.46
N ARG A 150 -4.34 4.48 -0.72
CA ARG A 150 -3.92 4.96 0.62
C ARG A 150 -3.28 6.34 0.57
N LEU A 151 -2.45 6.61 -0.44
CA LEU A 151 -1.83 7.93 -0.61
C LEU A 151 -2.88 9.01 -0.88
N VAL A 152 -3.85 8.72 -1.76
CA VAL A 152 -4.96 9.64 -2.04
C VAL A 152 -5.81 9.87 -0.79
N GLU A 153 -6.12 8.81 -0.02
CA GLU A 153 -6.88 8.94 1.22
C GLU A 153 -6.15 9.79 2.27
N ALA A 154 -4.83 9.61 2.41
CA ALA A 154 -4.01 10.40 3.32
C ALA A 154 -3.99 11.89 2.92
N GLN A 155 -3.86 12.19 1.62
CA GLN A 155 -3.92 13.55 1.10
C GLN A 155 -5.27 14.22 1.35
N LEU A 156 -6.38 13.50 1.14
CA LEU A 156 -7.72 14.02 1.42
C LEU A 156 -7.93 14.30 2.91
N LYS A 157 -7.45 13.42 3.80
CA LYS A 157 -7.50 13.65 5.25
C LYS A 157 -6.69 14.88 5.65
N GLU A 158 -5.50 15.05 5.09
CA GLU A 158 -4.68 16.24 5.33
C GLU A 158 -5.38 17.52 4.86
N GLN A 159 -5.96 17.51 3.66
CA GLN A 159 -6.71 18.65 3.13
C GLN A 159 -7.93 18.97 3.98
N ALA A 160 -8.68 17.95 4.41
CA ALA A 160 -9.83 18.12 5.31
C ALA A 160 -9.41 18.72 6.65
N ALA A 161 -8.35 18.21 7.27
CA ALA A 161 -7.81 18.74 8.52
C ALA A 161 -7.31 20.19 8.37
N ARG A 162 -6.67 20.53 7.23
CA ARG A 162 -6.25 21.91 6.94
C ARG A 162 -7.45 22.83 6.73
N ALA A 163 -8.50 22.37 6.05
CA ALA A 163 -9.72 23.13 5.84
C ALA A 163 -10.47 23.35 7.17
N GLU A 164 -10.55 22.33 8.01
CA GLU A 164 -11.13 22.43 9.35
C GLU A 164 -10.34 23.41 10.24
N LEU A 165 -9.01 23.32 10.22
CA LEU A 165 -8.14 24.26 10.93
C LEU A 165 -8.30 25.68 10.40
N SER A 166 -8.38 25.87 9.09
CA SER A 166 -8.61 27.18 8.47
C SER A 166 -10.00 27.73 8.82
N ALA A 167 -11.03 26.90 8.86
CA ALA A 167 -12.37 27.28 9.29
C ALA A 167 -12.39 27.66 10.78
N LEU A 168 -11.67 26.92 11.63
CA LEU A 168 -11.52 27.23 13.05
C LEU A 168 -10.77 28.56 13.24
N GLN A 169 -9.71 28.80 12.47
CA GLN A 169 -8.99 30.07 12.46
C GLN A 169 -9.86 31.23 11.96
N ALA A 170 -10.71 31.01 10.94
CA ALA A 170 -11.60 32.03 10.41
C ALA A 170 -12.72 32.42 11.40
N ARG A 171 -13.10 31.53 12.33
CA ARG A 171 -13.99 31.88 13.46
C ARG A 171 -13.35 32.89 14.42
N ILE A 172 -12.03 33.06 14.37
CA ILE A 172 -11.31 34.11 15.09
C ILE A 172 -11.15 35.29 14.13
N ASN A 173 -11.72 36.45 14.46
CA ASN A 173 -11.49 37.68 13.69
C ASN A 173 -10.02 38.14 13.93
N PRO A 174 -9.09 37.99 12.96
CA PRO A 174 -7.68 38.31 13.18
C PRO A 174 -7.48 39.79 13.50
N HIS A 175 -8.33 40.64 12.93
CA HIS A 175 -8.32 42.08 13.19
C HIS A 175 -8.79 42.40 14.62
N PHE A 176 -9.80 41.70 15.15
CA PHE A 176 -10.17 41.82 16.57
C PHE A 176 -9.01 41.46 17.51
N PHE A 177 -8.29 40.37 17.19
CA PHE A 177 -7.16 39.93 17.99
C PHE A 177 -6.03 40.98 18.02
N PHE A 178 -5.61 41.47 16.84
CA PHE A 178 -4.58 42.51 16.77
C PHE A 178 -5.02 43.82 17.45
N ASN A 179 -6.28 44.23 17.26
CA ASN A 179 -6.80 45.44 17.91
C ASN A 179 -6.82 45.32 19.42
N THR A 180 -7.23 44.15 19.94
CA THR A 180 -7.26 43.91 21.38
C THR A 180 -5.86 43.96 21.98
N LEU A 181 -4.86 43.36 21.32
CA LEU A 181 -3.46 43.43 21.77
C LEU A 181 -2.93 44.88 21.77
N ASN A 182 -3.27 45.67 20.76
CA ASN A 182 -2.89 47.09 20.73
C ASN A 182 -3.55 47.88 21.88
N THR A 183 -4.83 47.64 22.15
CA THR A 183 -5.54 48.24 23.31
C THR A 183 -4.94 47.80 24.64
N ILE A 184 -4.56 46.53 24.80
CA ILE A 184 -3.84 46.07 25.99
C ILE A 184 -2.50 46.78 26.10
N SER A 185 -1.74 46.90 25.01
CA SER A 185 -0.45 47.59 25.00
C SER A 185 -0.56 49.06 25.40
N SER A 186 -1.59 49.78 24.95
CA SER A 186 -1.82 51.17 25.38
C SER A 186 -2.25 51.26 26.85
N LEU A 187 -3.09 50.31 27.31
CA LEU A 187 -3.55 50.26 28.71
C LEU A 187 -2.43 49.88 29.68
N LEU A 188 -1.37 49.17 29.25
CA LEU A 188 -0.25 48.83 30.12
C LEU A 188 0.48 50.07 30.66
N GLU A 189 0.53 51.15 29.88
CA GLU A 189 1.16 52.42 30.31
C GLU A 189 0.19 53.29 31.12
N GLU A 190 -1.08 53.35 30.73
CA GLU A 190 -2.09 54.23 31.33
C GLU A 190 -2.77 53.64 32.59
N ASN A 191 -3.13 52.35 32.54
CA ASN A 191 -3.85 51.65 33.59
C ASN A 191 -3.58 50.13 33.56
N PRO A 192 -2.48 49.67 34.18
CA PRO A 192 -2.08 48.27 34.17
C PRO A 192 -3.14 47.29 34.69
N ARG A 193 -3.99 47.73 35.65
CA ARG A 193 -5.07 46.88 36.18
C ARG A 193 -6.13 46.61 35.13
N ARG A 194 -6.52 47.64 34.38
CA ARG A 194 -7.49 47.51 33.30
C ARG A 194 -6.93 46.71 32.11
N ALA A 195 -5.62 46.81 31.85
CA ALA A 195 -4.94 45.96 30.87
C ALA A 195 -5.04 44.47 31.26
N ASP A 196 -4.81 44.14 32.53
CA ASP A 196 -4.93 42.77 33.05
C ASP A 196 -6.37 42.25 32.95
N GLU A 197 -7.38 43.05 33.28
CA GLU A 197 -8.80 42.70 33.14
C GLU A 197 -9.19 42.37 31.69
N VAL A 198 -8.75 43.19 30.73
CA VAL A 198 -8.97 42.96 29.29
C VAL A 198 -8.22 41.70 28.81
N LEU A 199 -7.00 41.47 29.28
CA LEU A 199 -6.22 40.26 28.98
C LEU A 199 -6.90 38.98 29.51
N GLN A 200 -7.39 39.01 30.75
CA GLN A 200 -8.12 37.87 31.34
C GLN A 200 -9.44 37.61 30.61
N THR A 201 -10.15 38.67 30.22
CA THR A 201 -11.39 38.58 29.44
C THR A 201 -11.11 37.95 28.07
N LEU A 202 -10.05 38.40 27.39
CA LEU A 202 -9.60 37.83 26.11
C LEU A 202 -9.28 36.33 26.25
N ALA A 203 -8.55 35.93 27.29
CA ALA A 203 -8.28 34.52 27.57
C ALA A 203 -9.55 33.71 27.88
N GLY A 204 -10.55 34.33 28.51
CA GLY A 204 -11.89 33.77 28.72
C GLY A 204 -12.63 33.48 27.41
N LEU A 205 -12.64 34.44 26.48
CA LEU A 205 -13.28 34.30 25.17
C LEU A 205 -12.64 33.18 24.34
N PHE A 206 -11.31 33.05 24.35
CA PHE A 206 -10.63 31.96 23.66
C PHE A 206 -11.00 30.60 24.24
N ARG A 207 -10.99 30.45 25.57
CA ARG A 207 -11.41 29.20 26.23
C ARG A 207 -12.84 28.81 25.88
N TYR A 208 -13.75 29.79 25.80
CA TYR A 208 -15.12 29.54 25.36
C TYR A 208 -15.21 29.09 23.91
N THR A 209 -14.51 29.77 23.00
CA THR A 209 -14.51 29.44 21.55
C THR A 209 -14.08 28.00 21.31
N PHE A 210 -13.07 27.51 22.03
CA PHE A 210 -12.67 26.10 21.98
C PHE A 210 -13.70 25.17 22.62
N LYS A 211 -14.23 25.51 23.80
CA LYS A 211 -15.27 24.71 24.49
C LYS A 211 -16.53 24.55 23.63
N ALA A 212 -17.00 25.62 23.00
CA ALA A 212 -18.21 25.65 22.18
C ALA A 212 -18.05 24.86 20.87
N ALA A 213 -16.82 24.65 20.39
CA ALA A 213 -16.54 23.78 19.24
C ALA A 213 -16.70 22.30 19.60
N ASP A 214 -16.27 21.89 20.79
CA ASP A 214 -16.34 20.50 21.27
C ASP A 214 -17.68 20.15 21.94
N THR A 215 -18.32 21.13 22.59
CA THR A 215 -19.52 20.93 23.41
C THR A 215 -20.69 21.70 22.81
N ASN A 216 -21.54 21.01 22.06
CA ASN A 216 -22.69 21.58 21.36
C ASN A 216 -23.90 20.64 21.51
N PRO A 217 -25.09 21.08 21.96
CA PRO A 217 -25.52 22.47 22.22
C PRO A 217 -25.02 23.09 23.54
N VAL A 218 -24.90 24.42 23.57
CA VAL A 218 -24.59 25.25 24.76
C VAL A 218 -25.85 26.00 25.24
N THR A 219 -25.85 26.57 26.44
CA THR A 219 -26.99 27.40 26.89
C THR A 219 -26.91 28.83 26.32
N LEU A 220 -28.05 29.47 26.07
CA LEU A 220 -28.09 30.88 25.66
C LEU A 220 -27.36 31.80 26.67
N ALA A 221 -27.40 31.46 27.97
CA ALA A 221 -26.65 32.17 29.00
C ALA A 221 -25.12 32.13 28.76
N GLU A 222 -24.59 30.98 28.35
CA GLU A 222 -23.16 30.84 28.04
C GLU A 222 -22.78 31.67 26.79
N GLU A 223 -23.64 31.72 25.77
CA GLU A 223 -23.41 32.57 24.59
C GLU A 223 -23.49 34.06 24.90
N LEU A 224 -24.45 34.47 25.73
CA LEU A 224 -24.56 35.87 26.14
C LEU A 224 -23.36 36.29 26.99
N ALA A 225 -22.85 35.44 27.87
CA ALA A 225 -21.63 35.71 28.63
C ALA A 225 -20.40 35.87 27.72
N PHE A 226 -20.32 35.10 26.63
CA PHE A 226 -19.30 35.27 25.60
C PHE A 226 -19.41 36.62 24.89
N ILE A 227 -20.61 37.00 24.43
CA ILE A 227 -20.84 38.30 23.79
C ILE A 227 -20.58 39.47 24.73
N GLU A 228 -20.96 39.36 26.01
CA GLU A 228 -20.70 40.39 27.02
C GLU A 228 -19.21 40.60 27.23
N GLY A 229 -18.42 39.52 27.30
CA GLY A 229 -16.97 39.61 27.37
C GLY A 229 -16.36 40.25 26.12
N TYR A 230 -16.86 39.91 24.93
CA TYR A 230 -16.45 40.54 23.68
C TYR A 230 -16.71 42.05 23.68
N LEU A 231 -17.92 42.46 24.08
CA LEU A 231 -18.32 43.86 24.16
C LEU A 231 -17.56 44.63 25.24
N ALA A 232 -17.15 43.98 26.33
CA ALA A 232 -16.30 44.60 27.35
C ALA A 232 -14.93 44.98 26.78
N ILE A 233 -14.35 44.12 25.94
CA ILE A 233 -13.09 44.41 25.23
C ILE A 233 -13.28 45.56 24.23
N GLU A 234 -14.32 45.50 23.41
CA GLU A 234 -14.60 46.60 22.46
C GLU A 234 -14.91 47.93 23.17
N ARG A 235 -15.53 47.91 24.36
CA ARG A 235 -15.72 49.12 25.18
C ARG A 235 -14.40 49.67 25.71
N ALA A 236 -13.43 48.82 26.06
CA ALA A 236 -12.10 49.29 26.45
C ALA A 236 -11.40 50.02 25.29
N ARG A 237 -11.71 49.68 24.05
CA ARG A 237 -11.17 50.30 22.84
C ARG A 237 -11.94 51.56 22.41
N PHE A 238 -13.26 51.49 22.35
CA PHE A 238 -14.11 52.56 21.80
C PHE A 238 -14.59 53.56 22.85
N GLY A 239 -14.41 53.25 24.15
CA GLY A 239 -14.85 54.10 25.26
C GLY A 239 -16.33 54.43 25.15
N ASP A 240 -16.67 55.70 25.32
CA ASP A 240 -18.05 56.19 25.33
C ASP A 240 -18.75 56.13 23.97
N ARG A 241 -18.03 55.79 22.89
CA ARG A 241 -18.61 55.68 21.54
C ARG A 241 -19.41 54.40 21.33
N LEU A 242 -19.29 53.40 22.22
CA LEU A 242 -19.97 52.12 22.11
C LEU A 242 -21.15 52.03 23.10
N GLY A 243 -22.35 52.32 22.61
CA GLY A 243 -23.60 52.08 23.32
C GLY A 243 -24.11 50.65 23.08
N VAL A 244 -24.43 49.92 24.16
CA VAL A 244 -24.98 48.56 24.08
C VAL A 244 -26.24 48.51 24.92
N VAL A 245 -27.33 48.00 24.34
CA VAL A 245 -28.58 47.67 25.03
C VAL A 245 -28.81 46.17 24.89
N SER A 246 -29.08 45.48 25.99
CA SER A 246 -29.35 44.05 26.02
C SER A 246 -30.71 43.81 26.66
N GLU A 247 -31.64 43.20 25.92
CA GLU A 247 -32.98 42.85 26.38
C GLU A 247 -33.20 41.35 26.13
N VAL A 248 -33.13 40.56 27.21
CA VAL A 248 -33.26 39.10 27.14
C VAL A 248 -34.27 38.62 28.19
N ALA A 249 -35.25 37.84 27.75
CA ALA A 249 -36.21 37.22 28.66
C ALA A 249 -35.55 36.14 29.52
N ALA A 250 -35.72 36.19 30.85
CA ALA A 250 -35.12 35.22 31.78
C ALA A 250 -35.36 33.73 31.42
N PRO A 251 -36.54 33.31 30.93
CA PRO A 251 -36.75 31.92 30.49
C PRO A 251 -35.86 31.49 29.32
N ALA A 252 -35.43 32.43 28.47
CA ALA A 252 -34.63 32.13 27.29
C ALA A 252 -33.18 31.72 27.64
N LEU A 253 -32.66 32.15 28.79
CA LEU A 253 -31.27 31.92 29.20
C LEU A 253 -30.87 30.43 29.27
N ARG A 254 -31.83 29.54 29.53
CA ARG A 254 -31.59 28.09 29.67
C ARG A 254 -31.85 27.32 28.37
N VAL A 255 -32.26 27.99 27.30
CA VAL A 255 -32.55 27.33 26.02
C VAL A 255 -31.23 26.84 25.42
N PRO A 256 -31.15 25.56 25.00
CA PRO A 256 -30.00 25.06 24.28
C PRO A 256 -29.95 25.67 22.88
N VAL A 257 -28.82 26.26 22.53
CA VAL A 257 -28.55 26.89 21.24
C VAL A 257 -27.24 26.33 20.64
N PRO A 258 -27.07 26.38 19.32
CA PRO A 258 -25.78 26.11 18.71
C PRO A 258 -24.69 27.05 19.26
N GLY A 259 -23.54 26.49 19.64
CA GLY A 259 -22.37 27.28 20.02
C GLY A 259 -21.91 28.19 18.88
N LEU A 260 -21.51 29.40 19.24
CA LEU A 260 -21.11 30.51 18.38
C LEU A 260 -22.22 30.95 17.40
N ILE A 261 -23.50 30.78 17.78
CA ILE A 261 -24.63 31.28 16.98
C ILE A 261 -24.71 32.81 16.99
N LEU A 262 -24.34 33.44 18.12
CA LEU A 262 -24.19 34.88 18.22
C LEU A 262 -22.77 35.22 17.75
N GLN A 263 -22.61 35.49 16.46
CA GLN A 263 -21.33 35.97 15.93
C GLN A 263 -21.19 37.47 16.21
N PRO A 264 -20.03 37.94 16.71
CA PRO A 264 -19.76 39.36 16.78
C PRO A 264 -19.65 39.91 15.35
N LEU A 265 -20.73 40.55 14.88
CA LEU A 265 -20.76 41.31 13.64
C LEU A 265 -20.08 42.66 13.91
N VAL A 266 -18.89 42.86 13.35
CA VAL A 266 -18.20 44.16 13.30
C VAL A 266 -18.21 44.64 11.85
#